data_AF-A0A836TWY6-F1
#
_entry.id   AF-A0A836TWY6-F1
#
_cell.length_a   1.000
_cell.length_b   1.000
_cell.length_c   1.000
_cell.angle_alpha   90.00
_cell.angle_beta   90.00
_cell.angle_gamma   90.00
#
_symmetry.space_group_name_H-M   'P 1'
#
loop_
_entity.id
_entity.type
_entity.pdbx_description
1 polymer ?
#
loop_
_entity_poly.entity_id
_entity_poly.type
_entity_poly.pdbx_seq_one_letter_code
_entity_poly.pdbx_strand_id
1 'polypeptide(L)'
;MRRRIVAGDIPTDGLVVELAAGDYPLAEPLRLGPEDTGSASAPITWRAQAGKNVRLLGGVLLQDFLPVTDAEIRQRLAPQARDHIRQIDLRAHGVTDFGEPVAGGLELFFDANR
;
A
#
# COMPACT_ATOMS: atom_id res chain seq x y z
N MET A 1 -13.72 17.37 -2.62
CA MET A 1 -12.44 18.00 -3.00
C MET A 1 -12.33 18.16 -4.52
N ARG A 2 -12.30 17.09 -5.34
CA ARG A 2 -12.35 17.19 -6.82
C ARG A 2 -13.45 18.10 -7.37
N ARG A 3 -14.64 18.05 -6.76
CA ARG A 3 -15.77 18.93 -7.10
C ARG A 3 -15.45 20.44 -6.97
N ARG A 4 -14.54 20.83 -6.06
CA ARG A 4 -14.12 22.24 -5.90
C ARG A 4 -13.11 22.66 -6.96
N ILE A 5 -12.18 21.75 -7.30
CA ILE A 5 -11.19 22.00 -8.36
C ILE A 5 -11.89 22.10 -9.72
N VAL A 6 -12.79 21.17 -10.02
CA VAL A 6 -13.57 21.16 -11.28
C VAL A 6 -14.49 22.38 -11.38
N ALA A 7 -14.97 22.92 -10.25
CA ALA A 7 -15.77 24.14 -10.24
C ALA A 7 -14.94 25.43 -10.41
N GLY A 8 -13.60 25.34 -10.51
CA GLY A 8 -12.71 26.49 -10.65
C GLY A 8 -12.57 27.32 -9.37
N ASP A 9 -13.02 26.81 -8.23
CA ASP A 9 -12.89 27.45 -6.90
C ASP A 9 -11.48 27.22 -6.33
N ILE A 10 -10.47 27.64 -7.08
CA ILE A 10 -9.05 27.57 -6.69
C ILE A 10 -8.66 28.99 -6.25
N PRO A 11 -8.18 29.18 -5.01
CA PRO A 11 -7.62 30.45 -4.57
C PRO A 11 -6.53 30.94 -5.52
N THR A 12 -6.36 32.26 -5.62
CA THR A 12 -5.40 32.88 -6.56
C THR A 12 -3.94 32.48 -6.33
N ASP A 13 -3.60 32.04 -5.12
CA ASP A 13 -2.28 31.53 -4.73
C ASP A 13 -2.17 29.99 -4.80
N GLY A 14 -3.24 29.32 -5.23
CA GLY A 14 -3.30 27.88 -5.39
C GLY A 14 -4.07 27.15 -4.28
N LEU A 15 -3.97 25.83 -4.27
CA LEU A 15 -4.66 24.96 -3.34
C LEU A 15 -3.69 23.90 -2.80
N VAL A 16 -3.68 23.72 -1.49
CA VAL A 16 -2.96 22.62 -0.85
C VAL A 16 -3.93 21.54 -0.40
N VAL A 17 -3.64 20.31 -0.78
CA VAL A 17 -4.35 19.11 -0.38
C VAL A 17 -3.45 18.37 0.60
N GLU A 18 -3.79 18.45 1.88
CA GLU A 18 -3.04 17.77 2.92
C GLU A 18 -3.66 16.41 3.25
N LEU A 19 -2.83 15.36 3.20
CA LEU A 19 -3.19 14.03 3.68
C LEU A 19 -2.92 13.96 5.18
N ALA A 20 -3.92 13.56 5.96
CA ALA A 20 -3.76 13.30 7.38
C ALA A 20 -2.85 12.09 7.62
N ALA A 21 -2.31 11.97 8.84
CA ALA A 21 -1.49 10.82 9.21
C ALA A 21 -2.25 9.50 9.01
N GLY A 22 -1.59 8.51 8.38
CA GLY A 22 -2.18 7.20 8.20
C GLY A 22 -1.63 6.40 7.02
N ASP A 23 -2.03 5.13 7.01
CA ASP A 23 -1.82 4.20 5.91
C ASP A 23 -3.08 4.20 5.04
N TYR A 24 -2.91 4.42 3.73
CA TYR A 24 -3.98 4.50 2.73
C TYR A 24 -3.80 3.37 1.71
N PRO A 25 -4.44 2.21 1.93
CA PRO A 25 -4.49 1.14 0.94
C PRO A 25 -5.19 1.61 -0.34
N LEU A 26 -4.55 1.38 -1.47
CA LEU A 26 -5.05 1.72 -2.79
C LEU A 26 -5.31 0.42 -3.56
N ALA A 27 -6.59 0.12 -3.81
CA ALA A 27 -6.99 -1.02 -4.64
C ALA A 27 -6.72 -0.77 -6.14
N GLU A 28 -6.57 0.51 -6.52
CA GLU A 28 -6.26 0.95 -7.87
C GLU A 28 -5.28 2.14 -7.83
N PRO A 29 -4.56 2.42 -8.93
CA PRO A 29 -3.65 3.57 -8.97
C PRO A 29 -4.35 4.88 -8.61
N LEU A 30 -3.69 5.72 -7.80
CA LEU A 30 -4.09 7.11 -7.61
C LEU A 30 -3.88 7.87 -8.93
N ARG A 31 -4.96 8.08 -9.68
CA ARG A 31 -4.91 8.84 -10.93
C ARG A 31 -5.04 10.33 -10.63
N LEU A 32 -4.02 11.10 -11.03
CA LEU A 32 -4.06 12.57 -11.06
C LEU A 32 -4.10 13.01 -12.52
N GLY A 33 -5.15 13.75 -12.89
CA GLY A 33 -5.41 14.17 -14.27
C GLY A 33 -5.35 15.69 -14.47
N PRO A 34 -5.65 16.18 -15.69
CA PRO A 34 -5.77 17.61 -15.97
C PRO A 34 -6.74 18.33 -15.03
N GLU A 35 -7.79 17.65 -14.57
CA GLU A 35 -8.77 18.16 -13.61
C GLU A 35 -8.22 18.34 -12.18
N ASP A 36 -7.06 17.76 -11.88
CA ASP A 36 -6.38 17.90 -10.59
C ASP A 36 -5.19 18.88 -10.68
N THR A 37 -5.06 19.61 -11.80
CA THR A 37 -3.95 20.53 -12.10
C THR A 37 -4.37 21.99 -11.94
N GLY A 38 -3.49 22.81 -11.37
CA GLY A 38 -3.61 24.26 -11.30
C GLY A 38 -2.80 24.96 -12.39
N SER A 39 -2.58 26.27 -12.26
CA SER A 39 -1.66 27.01 -13.14
C SER A 39 -0.30 27.21 -12.45
N ALA A 40 0.69 27.73 -13.18
CA ALA A 40 1.96 28.13 -12.58
C ALA A 40 1.80 29.21 -11.48
N SER A 41 0.79 30.08 -11.60
CA SER A 41 0.49 31.12 -10.61
C SER A 41 -0.44 30.67 -9.49
N ALA A 42 -1.19 29.58 -9.69
CA ALA A 42 -2.10 28.99 -8.71
C ALA A 42 -1.99 27.45 -8.74
N PRO A 43 -0.90 26.88 -8.21
CA PRO A 43 -0.64 25.44 -8.28
C PRO A 43 -1.53 24.65 -7.33
N ILE A 44 -1.78 23.38 -7.65
CA ILE A 44 -2.40 22.43 -6.72
C ILE A 44 -1.31 21.50 -6.18
N THR A 45 -1.05 21.59 -4.86
CA THR A 45 -0.01 20.79 -4.19
C THR A 45 -0.65 19.69 -3.35
N TRP A 46 -0.27 18.44 -3.61
CA TRP A 46 -0.67 17.29 -2.80
C TRP A 46 0.49 16.90 -1.89
N ARG A 47 0.27 16.90 -0.57
CA ARG A 47 1.33 16.60 0.41
C ARG A 47 0.78 15.96 1.68
N ALA A 48 1.66 15.29 2.42
CA ALA A 48 1.37 14.94 3.81
C ALA A 48 1.18 16.22 4.65
N GLN A 49 0.29 16.15 5.64
CA GLN A 49 0.22 17.17 6.68
C GLN A 49 1.59 17.30 7.36
N ALA A 50 1.99 18.53 7.69
CA ALA A 50 3.31 18.81 8.26
C ALA A 50 3.62 17.91 9.48
N GLY A 51 4.77 17.24 9.45
CA GLY A 51 5.24 16.36 10.51
C GLY A 51 4.46 15.05 10.68
N LYS A 52 3.59 14.69 9.71
CA LYS A 52 2.81 13.44 9.75
C LYS A 52 3.37 12.39 8.83
N ASN A 53 3.31 11.13 9.28
CA ASN A 53 3.61 9.97 8.45
C ASN A 53 2.37 9.57 7.65
N VAL A 54 2.51 9.58 6.32
CA VAL A 54 1.47 9.22 5.36
C VAL A 54 2.05 8.18 4.42
N ARG A 55 1.35 7.06 4.25
CA ARG A 55 1.76 5.99 3.33
C ARG A 55 0.63 5.66 2.36
N LEU A 56 0.91 5.76 1.07
CA LEU A 56 0.03 5.22 0.03
C LEU A 56 0.49 3.79 -0.27
N LEU A 57 -0.37 2.81 -0.05
CA LEU A 57 -0.02 1.39 -0.10
C LEU A 57 -0.71 0.70 -1.27
N GLY A 58 0.06 0.29 -2.27
CA GLY A 58 -0.45 -0.54 -3.39
C GLY A 58 -0.49 -2.04 -3.07
N GLY A 59 -0.47 -2.42 -1.79
CA GLY A 59 -0.40 -3.82 -1.35
C GLY A 59 -1.37 -4.12 -0.22
N VAL A 60 -1.52 -5.40 0.08
CA VAL A 60 -2.38 -5.88 1.17
C VAL A 60 -1.55 -6.07 2.43
N LEU A 61 -2.04 -5.55 3.55
CA LEU A 61 -1.44 -5.77 4.86
C LEU A 61 -1.79 -7.17 5.34
N LEU A 62 -0.77 -8.02 5.49
CA LEU A 62 -0.88 -9.37 6.01
C LEU A 62 -0.53 -9.38 7.51
N GLN A 63 -1.41 -9.93 8.34
CA GLN A 63 -1.25 -10.00 9.79
C GLN A 63 -1.55 -11.43 10.29
N ASP A 64 -1.33 -11.66 11.59
CA ASP A 64 -1.75 -12.91 12.26
C ASP A 64 -1.16 -14.19 11.65
N PHE A 65 0.10 -14.13 11.23
CA PHE A 65 0.86 -15.31 10.80
C PHE A 65 0.79 -16.40 11.88
N LEU A 66 0.62 -17.66 11.49
CA LEU A 66 0.48 -18.80 12.40
C LEU A 66 1.65 -19.78 12.25
N PRO A 67 1.97 -20.58 13.28
CA PRO A 67 2.94 -21.66 13.13
C PRO A 67 2.50 -22.66 12.06
N VAL A 68 3.45 -23.27 11.34
CA VAL A 68 3.15 -24.38 10.45
C VAL A 68 2.88 -25.63 11.28
N THR A 69 1.65 -26.14 11.25
CA THR A 69 1.21 -27.32 12.01
C THR A 69 1.04 -28.57 11.15
N ASP A 70 0.88 -28.43 9.84
CA ASP A 70 0.73 -29.54 8.91
C ASP A 70 1.95 -30.46 8.93
N ALA A 71 1.72 -31.75 9.17
CA ALA A 71 2.80 -32.72 9.38
C ALA A 71 3.64 -32.96 8.11
N GLU A 72 3.00 -32.98 6.93
CA GLU A 72 3.70 -33.21 5.65
C GLU A 72 4.58 -32.02 5.30
N ILE A 73 4.09 -30.80 5.49
CA ILE A 73 4.90 -29.59 5.29
C ILE A 73 6.07 -29.56 6.27
N ARG A 74 5.83 -29.83 7.56
CA ARG A 74 6.90 -29.84 8.59
C ARG A 74 7.99 -30.88 8.31
N GLN A 75 7.65 -32.02 7.73
CA GLN A 75 8.63 -33.05 7.36
C GLN A 75 9.61 -32.55 6.29
N ARG A 76 9.17 -31.65 5.40
CA ARG A 76 10.01 -31.03 4.36
C ARG A 76 10.96 -29.95 4.89
N LEU A 77 10.72 -29.45 6.11
CA LEU A 77 11.54 -28.44 6.76
C LEU A 77 12.70 -29.08 7.54
N ALA A 78 13.84 -28.41 7.54
CA ALA A 78 14.97 -28.77 8.40
C ALA A 78 14.52 -28.79 9.88
N PRO A 79 14.89 -29.79 10.69
CA PRO A 79 14.38 -29.96 12.04
C PRO A 79 14.47 -28.70 12.90
N GLN A 80 15.62 -28.01 12.84
CA GLN A 80 15.89 -26.77 13.57
C GLN A 80 15.06 -25.56 13.14
N ALA A 81 14.44 -25.60 11.95
CA ALA A 81 13.64 -24.48 11.43
C ALA A 81 12.15 -24.60 11.77
N ARG A 82 11.65 -25.81 12.07
CA ARG A 82 10.22 -26.13 12.13
C ARG A 82 9.40 -25.23 13.07
N ASP A 83 10.01 -24.75 14.14
CA ASP A 83 9.32 -23.93 15.15
C ASP A 83 9.50 -22.42 14.90
N HIS A 84 10.31 -22.05 13.91
CA HIS A 84 10.54 -20.66 13.49
C HIS A 84 9.78 -20.27 12.23
N ILE A 85 9.36 -21.24 11.40
CA ILE A 85 8.61 -20.95 10.18
C ILE A 85 7.15 -20.65 10.51
N ARG A 86 6.63 -19.58 9.89
CA ARG A 86 5.24 -19.14 10.00
C ARG A 86 4.57 -19.19 8.63
N GLN A 87 3.25 -19.34 8.63
CA GLN A 87 2.40 -19.36 7.45
C GLN A 87 1.23 -18.40 7.59
N ILE A 88 0.61 -18.06 6.47
CA ILE A 88 -0.61 -17.26 6.42
C ILE A 88 -1.43 -17.71 5.20
N ASP A 89 -2.75 -17.71 5.34
CA ASP A 89 -3.65 -17.91 4.20
C ASP A 89 -3.90 -16.56 3.51
N LEU A 90 -3.37 -16.42 2.30
CA LEU A 90 -3.54 -15.23 1.47
C LEU A 90 -5.01 -15.01 1.06
N ARG A 91 -5.77 -16.07 0.82
CA ARG A 91 -7.19 -15.95 0.41
C ARG A 91 -8.05 -15.42 1.56
N ALA A 92 -7.74 -15.83 2.79
CA ALA A 92 -8.38 -15.29 3.99
C ALA A 92 -8.15 -13.77 4.15
N HIS A 93 -7.10 -13.23 3.52
CA HIS A 93 -6.77 -11.80 3.48
C HIS A 93 -7.23 -11.11 2.18
N GLY A 94 -8.10 -11.75 1.39
CA GLY A 94 -8.63 -11.18 0.15
C GLY A 94 -7.66 -11.21 -1.03
N VAL A 95 -6.48 -11.83 -0.90
CA VAL A 95 -5.53 -12.00 -1.99
C VAL A 95 -5.86 -13.29 -2.73
N THR A 96 -6.56 -13.15 -3.85
CA THR A 96 -6.99 -14.28 -4.70
C THR A 96 -6.31 -14.33 -6.06
N ASP A 97 -5.74 -13.20 -6.48
CA ASP A 97 -4.88 -13.09 -7.64
C ASP A 97 -3.42 -13.07 -7.17
N PHE A 98 -2.63 -14.05 -7.63
CA PHE A 98 -1.22 -14.20 -7.28
C PHE A 98 -0.29 -13.70 -8.39
N GLY A 99 -0.86 -13.10 -9.44
CA GLY A 99 -0.17 -12.74 -10.65
C GLY A 99 0.26 -13.96 -11.46
N GLU A 100 0.86 -13.69 -12.62
CA GLU A 100 1.57 -14.70 -13.39
C GLU A 100 3.07 -14.64 -13.03
N PRO A 101 3.76 -15.78 -12.93
CA PRO A 101 5.20 -15.78 -12.73
C PRO A 101 5.91 -15.22 -13.97
N VAL A 102 6.13 -13.91 -14.00
CA VAL A 102 7.07 -13.27 -14.91
C VAL A 102 8.48 -13.63 -14.41
N ALA A 103 9.41 -13.97 -15.32
CA ALA A 103 10.74 -14.50 -15.00
C ALA A 103 11.45 -13.71 -13.87
N GLY A 104 11.29 -14.18 -12.62
CA GLY A 104 11.62 -13.45 -11.38
C GLY A 104 11.00 -14.07 -10.12
N GLY A 105 9.82 -14.69 -10.23
CA GLY A 105 9.19 -15.44 -9.14
C GLY A 105 8.52 -14.57 -8.06
N LEU A 106 8.09 -15.19 -6.95
CA LEU A 106 7.48 -14.49 -5.81
C LEU A 106 8.56 -13.78 -4.99
N GLU A 107 8.55 -12.45 -4.96
CA GLU A 107 9.51 -11.64 -4.19
C GLU A 107 8.90 -11.19 -2.85
N LEU A 108 9.67 -11.36 -1.76
CA LEU A 108 9.30 -10.92 -0.42
C LEU A 108 10.15 -9.70 -0.03
N PHE A 109 9.51 -8.56 0.22
CA PHE A 109 10.14 -7.38 0.79
C PHE A 109 9.74 -7.26 2.26
N PHE A 110 10.70 -7.15 3.17
CA PHE A 110 10.45 -6.87 4.58
C PHE A 110 11.30 -5.68 5.03
N ASP A 111 10.70 -4.77 5.80
CA ASP A 111 11.40 -3.69 6.46
C ASP A 111 11.81 -4.17 7.85
N ALA A 112 13.11 -4.31 8.09
CA ALA A 112 13.65 -4.83 9.35
C ALA A 112 13.61 -3.79 10.50
N ASN A 113 13.20 -2.55 10.24
CA ASN A 113 13.28 -1.44 11.19
C ASN A 113 11.92 -0.99 11.77
N ARG A 114 10.94 -1.90 11.87
CA ARG A 114 9.65 -1.59 12.49
C ARG A 114 9.51 -2.11 13.91
#